data_AF-A0A2V1B3Z1-F1
#
_entry.id   AF-A0A2V1B3Z1-F1
#
_cell.length_a   1.000
_cell.length_b   1.000
_cell.length_c   1.000
_cell.angle_alpha   90.00
_cell.angle_beta   90.00
_cell.angle_gamma   90.00
#
_symmetry.space_group_name_H-M   'P 1'
#
loop_
_entity.id
_entity.type
_entity.pdbx_description
1 polymer ?
#
loop_
_entity_poly.entity_id
_entity_poly.type
_entity_poly.pdbx_seq_one_letter_code
_entity_poly.pdbx_strand_id
1 'polypeptide(L)'
;RVLLSFDEMPEWFRYESNQWILHGYRPISGSVYASFYSWLYIHNESINIYSHLIPSIFFLFGEYYIQQYLTNRYSGVTSADLITFSIFILAAASCLLLSAIYHTLVNHSQRVEHFCPRLDI
;
A
#
# COMPACT_ATOMS: atom_id res chain seq x y z
N ARG A 1 20.61 8.30 5.52
CA ARG A 1 19.61 8.60 6.57
C ARG A 1 19.81 7.62 7.70
N VAL A 2 19.69 8.04 8.95
CA VAL A 2 19.78 7.13 10.09
C VAL A 2 18.39 6.55 10.34
N LEU A 3 18.26 5.23 10.18
CA LEU A 3 17.07 4.50 10.62
C LEU A 3 17.18 4.26 12.12
N LEU A 4 16.03 4.17 12.78
CA LEU A 4 15.92 4.03 14.22
C LEU A 4 15.75 2.56 14.61
N SER A 5 16.27 2.23 15.79
CA SER A 5 15.87 1.05 16.55
C SER A 5 14.46 1.23 17.14
N PHE A 6 13.84 0.13 17.54
CA PHE A 6 12.51 0.15 18.15
C PHE A 6 12.48 1.07 19.39
N ASP A 7 13.53 1.03 20.22
CA ASP A 7 13.58 1.78 21.48
C ASP A 7 13.72 3.30 21.30
N GLU A 8 14.18 3.74 20.13
CA GLU A 8 14.28 5.14 19.74
C GLU A 8 12.95 5.70 19.20
N MET A 9 11.97 4.84 18.92
CA MET A 9 10.66 5.26 18.44
C MET A 9 9.81 5.87 19.57
N PRO A 10 8.93 6.84 19.27
CA PRO A 10 7.99 7.38 20.25
C PRO A 10 7.12 6.30 20.88
N GLU A 11 6.75 6.49 22.14
CA GLU A 11 5.96 5.53 22.91
C GLU A 11 4.65 5.11 22.23
N TRP A 12 3.92 6.09 21.66
CA TRP A 12 2.68 5.81 20.91
C TRP A 12 2.93 4.87 19.72
N PHE A 13 4.03 5.06 18.99
CA PHE A 13 4.37 4.24 17.84
C PHE A 13 4.75 2.83 18.29
N ARG A 14 5.53 2.70 19.37
CA ARG A 14 5.91 1.40 19.93
C ARG A 14 4.71 0.60 20.44
N TYR A 15 3.73 1.27 21.03
CA TYR A 15 2.52 0.62 21.54
C TYR A 15 1.68 -0.02 20.42
N GLU A 16 1.63 0.60 19.25
CA GLU A 16 0.86 0.12 18.09
C GLU A 16 1.70 -0.79 17.16
N SER A 17 3.02 -0.84 17.36
CA SER A 17 3.95 -1.60 16.53
C SER A 17 4.30 -2.98 17.06
N ASN A 18 4.72 -3.86 16.15
CA ASN A 18 5.25 -5.16 16.51
C ASN A 18 6.63 -5.05 17.19
N GLN A 19 6.69 -5.34 18.50
CA GLN A 19 7.91 -5.31 19.32
C GLN A 19 9.04 -6.25 18.86
N TRP A 20 8.76 -7.22 17.99
CA TRP A 20 9.78 -8.15 17.47
C TRP A 20 10.58 -7.58 16.29
N ILE A 21 10.14 -6.45 15.72
CA ILE A 21 10.91 -5.72 14.71
C ILE A 21 11.81 -4.75 15.47
N LEU A 22 13.10 -5.07 15.55
CA LEU A 22 14.01 -4.34 16.44
C LEU A 22 14.63 -3.08 15.81
N HIS A 23 14.69 -3.01 14.48
CA HIS A 23 15.41 -1.95 13.76
C HIS A 23 14.78 -1.63 12.42
N GLY A 24 15.24 -0.53 11.82
CA GLY A 24 14.89 -0.15 10.46
C GLY A 24 13.71 0.81 10.38
N TYR A 25 13.32 1.41 11.50
CA TYR A 25 12.22 2.37 11.54
C TYR A 25 12.61 3.71 10.94
N ARG A 26 11.68 4.30 10.19
CA ARG A 26 11.84 5.66 9.69
C ARG A 26 11.51 6.65 10.83
N PRO A 27 12.30 7.72 11.03
CA PRO A 27 11.92 8.78 11.94
C PRO A 27 10.56 9.38 11.58
N ILE A 28 9.84 9.86 12.61
CA ILE A 28 8.59 10.60 12.41
C ILE A 28 8.89 11.90 11.66
N SER A 29 8.41 11.99 10.43
CA SER A 29 8.83 13.02 9.48
C SER A 29 7.95 14.26 9.45
N GLY A 30 6.67 14.13 9.83
CA GLY A 30 5.65 15.16 9.62
C GLY A 30 5.46 15.55 8.15
N SER A 31 5.98 14.76 7.21
CA SER A 31 6.14 15.16 5.81
C SER A 31 5.83 14.03 4.85
N VAL A 32 4.75 14.21 4.08
CA VAL A 32 4.34 13.32 2.98
C VAL A 32 5.49 13.14 1.98
N TYR A 33 6.17 14.23 1.61
CA TYR A 33 7.31 14.16 0.72
C TYR A 33 8.43 13.27 1.27
N ALA A 34 8.79 13.42 2.55
CA ALA A 34 9.82 12.61 3.18
C ALA A 34 9.43 11.13 3.31
N SER A 35 8.12 10.83 3.41
CA SER A 35 7.54 9.49 3.42
C SER A 35 7.61 8.83 2.05
N PHE A 36 7.21 9.52 0.96
CA PHE A 36 7.36 9.00 -0.40
C PHE A 36 8.83 8.89 -0.84
N TYR A 37 9.68 9.83 -0.41
CA TYR A 37 11.12 9.74 -0.65
C TYR A 37 11.72 8.47 -0.02
N SER A 38 11.06 7.85 0.97
CA SER A 38 11.56 6.61 1.56
C SER A 38 11.50 5.40 0.64
N TRP A 39 10.75 5.46 -0.46
CA TRP A 39 10.73 4.39 -1.46
C TRP A 39 12.12 4.14 -2.07
N LEU A 40 13.03 5.11 -1.97
CA LEU A 40 14.38 5.03 -2.53
C LEU A 40 15.40 4.30 -1.63
N TYR A 41 15.00 3.82 -0.45
CA TYR A 41 15.88 3.05 0.45
C TYR A 41 15.12 1.98 1.24
N ILE A 42 15.84 0.97 1.71
CA ILE A 42 15.27 -0.16 2.45
C ILE A 42 15.03 0.24 3.92
N HIS A 43 13.86 -0.09 4.43
CA HIS A 43 13.41 0.10 5.81
C HIS A 43 12.37 -0.97 6.18
N ASN A 44 11.93 -1.00 7.44
CA ASN A 44 11.02 -2.04 7.97
C ASN A 44 9.69 -2.16 7.19
N GLU A 45 9.17 -1.05 6.65
CA GLU A 45 7.95 -1.03 5.82
C GLU A 45 8.16 -1.29 4.32
N SER A 46 9.40 -1.48 3.82
CA SER A 46 9.63 -1.54 2.37
C SER A 46 8.88 -2.69 1.71
N ILE A 47 8.88 -3.88 2.32
CA ILE A 47 8.17 -5.04 1.79
C ILE A 47 6.66 -4.77 1.78
N ASN A 48 6.10 -4.24 2.88
CA ASN A 48 4.68 -3.92 2.97
C ASN A 48 4.23 -2.91 1.90
N ILE A 49 5.06 -1.90 1.59
CA ILE A 49 4.77 -0.97 0.50
C ILE A 49 4.74 -1.70 -0.84
N TYR A 50 5.82 -2.42 -1.19
CA TYR A 50 5.96 -2.98 -2.53
C TYR A 50 5.08 -4.21 -2.77
N SER A 51 4.78 -5.02 -1.75
CA SER A 51 3.90 -6.19 -1.88
C SER A 51 2.45 -5.79 -2.17
N HIS A 52 2.03 -4.58 -1.81
CA HIS A 52 0.69 -4.06 -2.14
C HIS A 52 0.70 -3.16 -3.38
N LEU A 53 1.72 -2.30 -3.52
CA LEU A 53 1.81 -1.35 -4.63
C LEU A 53 1.97 -2.05 -5.99
N ILE A 54 2.86 -3.04 -6.08
CA ILE A 54 3.16 -3.71 -7.34
C ILE A 54 1.91 -4.42 -7.90
N PRO A 55 1.20 -5.27 -7.13
CA PRO A 55 -0.04 -5.87 -7.61
C PRO A 55 -1.14 -4.85 -7.93
N SER A 56 -1.27 -3.76 -7.16
CA SER A 56 -2.23 -2.69 -7.46
C SER A 56 -1.98 -2.08 -8.85
N ILE A 57 -0.73 -1.73 -9.18
CA ILE A 57 -0.34 -1.24 -10.50
C ILE A 57 -0.66 -2.29 -11.59
N PHE A 58 -0.29 -3.55 -11.38
CA PHE A 58 -0.57 -4.61 -12.35
C PHE A 58 -2.07 -4.80 -12.60
N PHE A 59 -2.91 -4.70 -11.56
CA PHE A 59 -4.35 -4.78 -11.71
C PHE A 59 -4.93 -3.59 -12.48
N LEU A 60 -4.52 -2.36 -12.17
CA LEU A 60 -5.01 -1.16 -12.86
C LEU A 60 -4.64 -1.13 -14.35
N PHE A 61 -3.40 -1.48 -14.70
CA PHE A 61 -2.95 -1.44 -16.09
C PHE A 61 -3.26 -2.74 -16.86
N GLY A 62 -3.32 -3.87 -16.16
CA GLY A 62 -3.61 -5.18 -16.73
C GLY A 62 -5.09 -5.39 -17.06
N GLU A 63 -6.00 -4.64 -16.41
CA GLU A 63 -7.44 -4.76 -16.62
C GLU A 63 -7.82 -4.65 -18.10
N TYR A 64 -7.34 -3.61 -18.78
CA TYR A 64 -7.64 -3.38 -20.20
C TYR A 64 -7.19 -4.56 -21.07
N TYR A 65 -5.97 -5.06 -20.83
CA TYR A 65 -5.43 -6.22 -21.55
C TYR A 65 -6.28 -7.47 -21.33
N ILE A 66 -6.71 -7.72 -20.09
CA ILE A 66 -7.54 -8.88 -19.75
C ILE A 66 -8.91 -8.78 -20.42
N GLN A 67 -9.55 -7.61 -20.40
CA GLN A 67 -10.84 -7.42 -21.08
C GLN A 67 -10.76 -7.64 -22.59
N GLN A 68 -9.71 -7.12 -23.24
CA GLN A 68 -9.46 -7.37 -24.66
C GLN A 68 -9.27 -8.86 -24.95
N TYR A 69 -8.45 -9.54 -24.12
CA TYR A 69 -8.24 -10.98 -24.24
C TYR A 69 -9.55 -11.76 -24.10
N LEU A 70 -10.37 -11.46 -23.10
CA LEU A 70 -11.64 -12.14 -22.85
C LEU A 70 -12.62 -11.94 -24.01
N THR A 71 -12.77 -10.72 -24.50
CA THR A 71 -13.70 -10.38 -25.59
C THR A 71 -13.29 -11.05 -26.91
N ASN A 72 -11.99 -11.12 -27.18
CA ASN A 72 -11.47 -11.78 -28.38
C ASN A 72 -11.55 -13.31 -28.32
N ARG A 73 -11.44 -13.89 -27.11
CA ARG A 73 -11.36 -15.35 -26.93
C ARG A 73 -12.72 -16.02 -26.75
N TYR A 74 -13.71 -15.32 -26.21
CA TYR A 74 -15.00 -15.87 -25.81
C TYR A 74 -16.14 -15.04 -26.40
N SER A 75 -16.88 -15.63 -27.35
CA SER A 75 -18.02 -14.97 -28.02
C SER A 75 -19.25 -14.75 -27.14
N GLY A 76 -19.31 -15.38 -25.96
CA GLY A 76 -20.43 -15.28 -25.03
C GLY A 76 -20.26 -14.22 -23.94
N VAL A 77 -19.13 -13.50 -23.91
CA VAL A 77 -18.89 -12.45 -22.91
C VAL A 77 -19.84 -11.28 -23.16
N THR A 78 -20.58 -10.90 -22.12
CA THR A 78 -21.51 -9.78 -22.16
C THR A 78 -20.88 -8.53 -21.55
N SER A 79 -21.47 -7.37 -21.82
CA SER A 79 -21.07 -6.12 -21.15
C SER A 79 -21.24 -6.20 -19.63
N ALA A 80 -22.20 -6.99 -19.13
CA ALA A 80 -22.40 -7.18 -17.69
C ALA A 80 -21.25 -7.95 -17.04
N ASP A 81 -20.69 -8.95 -17.73
CA ASP A 81 -19.51 -9.70 -17.27
C ASP A 81 -18.29 -8.77 -17.17
N LEU A 82 -18.08 -7.94 -18.20
CA LEU A 82 -16.98 -6.97 -18.24
C LEU A 82 -17.10 -5.93 -17.13
N ILE A 83 -18.28 -5.36 -16.92
CA ILE A 83 -18.52 -4.37 -15.84
C ILE A 83 -18.30 -5.01 -14.47
N THR A 84 -18.79 -6.23 -14.26
CA THR A 84 -18.62 -6.96 -12.99
C THR A 84 -17.13 -7.21 -12.72
N PHE A 85 -16.40 -7.66 -13.74
CA PHE A 85 -14.95 -7.86 -13.66
C PHE A 85 -14.22 -6.55 -13.37
N SER A 86 -14.57 -5.44 -14.03
CA SER A 86 -14.01 -4.12 -13.76
C SER A 86 -14.19 -3.68 -12.31
N ILE A 87 -15.40 -3.81 -11.77
CA ILE A 87 -15.69 -3.45 -10.38
C ILE A 87 -14.82 -4.26 -9.43
N PHE A 88 -14.69 -5.57 -9.67
CA PHE A 88 -13.85 -6.45 -8.86
C PHE A 88 -12.38 -6.03 -8.90
N ILE A 89 -11.82 -5.80 -10.09
CA ILE A 89 -10.42 -5.39 -10.26
C ILE A 89 -10.16 -4.01 -9.64
N LEU A 90 -11.05 -3.05 -9.84
CA LEU A 90 -10.93 -1.72 -9.26
C LEU A 90 -11.00 -1.74 -7.73
N ALA A 91 -11.90 -2.56 -7.15
CA ALA A 91 -11.99 -2.74 -5.71
C ALA A 91 -10.70 -3.35 -5.14
N ALA A 92 -10.20 -4.43 -5.75
CA ALA A 92 -8.95 -5.07 -5.34
C ALA A 92 -7.74 -4.11 -5.45
N ALA A 93 -7.62 -3.41 -6.58
CA ALA A 93 -6.55 -2.44 -6.81
C ALA A 93 -6.60 -1.27 -5.82
N SER A 94 -7.80 -0.79 -5.48
CA SER A 94 -8.00 0.30 -4.53
C SER A 94 -7.62 -0.11 -3.11
N CYS A 95 -8.03 -1.29 -2.66
CA CYS A 95 -7.64 -1.84 -1.35
C CYS A 95 -6.11 -1.93 -1.23
N LEU A 96 -5.45 -2.54 -2.22
CA LEU A 96 -4.00 -2.64 -2.24
C LEU A 96 -3.30 -1.27 -2.29
N LEU A 97 -3.83 -0.32 -3.06
CA LEU A 97 -3.25 1.03 -3.12
C LEU A 97 -3.39 1.76 -1.78
N LEU A 98 -4.54 1.66 -1.12
CA LEU A 98 -4.77 2.25 0.19
C LEU A 98 -3.81 1.67 1.23
N SER A 99 -3.60 0.35 1.22
CA SER A 99 -2.60 -0.32 2.04
C SER A 99 -1.18 0.20 1.79
N ALA A 100 -0.76 0.29 0.53
CA ALA A 100 0.55 0.82 0.16
C ALA A 100 0.73 2.28 0.59
N ILE A 101 -0.32 3.10 0.50
CA ILE A 101 -0.34 4.48 0.99
C ILE A 101 -0.21 4.51 2.52
N TYR A 102 -0.92 3.66 3.25
CA TYR A 102 -0.79 3.55 4.71
C TYR A 102 0.66 3.23 5.10
N HIS A 103 1.24 2.16 4.57
CA HIS A 103 2.62 1.78 4.87
C HIS A 103 3.63 2.85 4.42
N THR A 104 3.33 3.61 3.37
CA THR A 104 4.14 4.77 2.97
C THR A 104 4.07 5.87 4.04
N LEU A 105 2.89 6.19 4.54
CA LEU A 105 2.62 7.34 5.42
C LEU A 105 2.70 7.05 6.92
N VAL A 106 2.93 5.80 7.34
CA VAL A 106 2.99 5.43 8.78
C VAL A 106 4.01 6.25 9.58
N ASN A 107 5.09 6.73 8.95
CA ASN A 107 6.08 7.58 9.61
C ASN A 107 5.75 9.09 9.57
N HIS A 108 4.55 9.49 9.13
CA HIS A 108 4.19 10.90 8.99
C HIS A 108 3.93 11.55 10.34
N SER A 109 2.88 11.14 11.04
CA SER A 109 2.51 11.66 12.36
C SER A 109 1.52 10.72 13.03
N GLN A 110 1.39 10.81 14.36
CA GLN A 110 0.44 9.99 15.12
C GLN A 110 -0.99 10.09 14.55
N ARG A 111 -1.46 11.28 14.19
CA ARG A 111 -2.80 11.46 13.61
C ARG A 111 -2.98 10.67 12.31
N VAL A 112 -1.98 10.67 11.44
CA VAL A 112 -2.02 9.95 10.16
C VAL A 112 -1.95 8.46 10.41
N GLU A 113 -1.09 8.05 11.33
CA GLU A 113 -0.89 6.65 11.71
C GLU A 113 -2.14 6.04 12.35
N HIS A 114 -2.96 6.77 13.10
CA HIS A 114 -4.24 6.25 13.61
C HIS A 114 -5.40 6.28 12.56
N PHE A 115 -5.31 7.14 11.54
CA PHE A 115 -6.38 7.35 10.57
C PHE A 115 -6.24 6.43 9.35
N CYS A 116 -5.05 6.38 8.74
CA CYS A 116 -4.79 5.62 7.53
C CYS A 116 -5.04 4.10 7.63
N PRO A 117 -4.78 3.40 8.76
CA PRO A 117 -5.11 1.98 8.88
C PRO A 117 -6.61 1.71 8.73
N ARG A 118 -7.47 2.68 9.08
CA ARG A 118 -8.93 2.53 8.91
C ARG A 118 -9.38 2.55 7.45
N LEU A 119 -8.51 2.98 6.54
CA LEU A 119 -8.73 2.92 5.11
C LEU A 119 -8.20 1.62 4.49
N ASP A 120 -7.40 0.87 5.25
CA ASP A 120 -6.81 -0.41 4.85
C ASP A 120 -7.63 -1.62 5.29
N ILE A 121 -8.33 -1.50 6.43
CA ILE A 121 -9.25 -2.52 7.00
C ILE A 121 -10.60 -2.53 6.26
#